data_AF-A0A7S3MIV6-F1
#
_entry.id   AF-A0A7S3MIV6-F1
#
_cell.length_a   1.000
_cell.length_b   1.000
_cell.length_c   1.000
_cell.angle_alpha   90.00
_cell.angle_beta   90.00
_cell.angle_gamma   90.00
#
_symmetry.space_group_name_H-M   'P 1'
#
loop_
_entity.id
_entity.type
_entity.pdbx_description
1 polymer ?
#
loop_
_entity_poly.entity_id
_entity_poly.type
_entity_poly.pdbx_seq_one_letter_code
_entity_poly.pdbx_strand_id
1 'polypeptide(L)'
;GPEMGGTHVQLKGRNFFPFKEILDEIDNANDTFCAFLDLKVRVPAVVTNSTRATCISPPSYYWHQSRVELTLNGVEYTDDDRIFYYYKPPLLFDVQPREGPVRGGTKVTVSGTNFQDTGQIRCSFGGSTVPGTFISTT
;
A
#
# COMPACT_ATOMS: atom_id res chain seq x y z
N GLY A 1 -0.38 3.18 -2.55
CA GLY A 1 -1.20 2.85 -1.37
C GLY A 1 -1.87 4.10 -0.83
N PRO A 2 -2.62 4.00 0.29
CA PRO A 2 -3.23 5.16 0.94
C PRO A 2 -2.20 6.20 1.40
N GLU A 3 -2.56 7.47 1.35
CA GLU A 3 -1.73 8.61 1.81
C GLU A 3 -1.35 8.52 3.30
N MET A 4 -2.14 7.81 4.11
CA MET A 4 -1.83 7.53 5.51
C MET A 4 -0.69 6.52 5.71
N GLY A 5 -0.15 5.94 4.64
CA GLY A 5 0.88 4.90 4.71
C GLY A 5 0.32 3.53 5.09
N GLY A 6 1.17 2.67 5.66
CA GLY A 6 0.77 1.33 6.12
C GLY A 6 0.64 0.27 5.02
N THR A 7 0.95 0.59 3.76
CA THR A 7 0.89 -0.38 2.67
C THR A 7 2.07 -1.33 2.74
N HIS A 8 1.83 -2.65 2.71
CA HIS A 8 2.87 -3.65 2.50
C HIS A 8 3.40 -3.56 1.07
N VAL A 9 4.58 -2.96 0.91
CA VAL A 9 5.27 -2.85 -0.36
C VAL A 9 6.16 -4.07 -0.56
N GLN A 10 6.08 -4.68 -1.73
CA GLN A 10 6.91 -5.82 -2.10
C GLN A 10 7.83 -5.42 -3.26
N LEU A 11 9.13 -5.42 -2.98
CA LEU A 11 10.18 -5.15 -3.93
C LEU A 11 10.59 -6.47 -4.56
N LYS A 12 10.72 -6.48 -5.89
CA LYS A 12 11.15 -7.64 -6.67
C LYS A 12 12.40 -7.27 -7.46
N GLY A 13 13.44 -8.08 -7.34
CA GLY A 13 14.73 -7.83 -7.96
C GLY A 13 15.59 -9.08 -7.95
N ARG A 14 16.91 -8.89 -7.83
CA ARG A 14 17.91 -9.96 -7.79
C ARG A 14 19.02 -9.56 -6.81
N ASN A 15 19.75 -10.56 -6.33
CA ASN A 15 20.89 -10.40 -5.43
C ASN A 15 20.57 -9.67 -4.10
N PHE A 16 19.36 -9.85 -3.57
CA PHE A 16 19.01 -9.35 -2.24
C PHE A 16 19.63 -10.26 -1.18
N PHE A 17 20.92 -10.06 -0.91
CA PHE A 17 21.68 -10.76 0.10
C PHE A 17 22.06 -9.75 1.18
N PRO A 18 21.26 -9.64 2.26
CA PRO A 18 21.57 -8.72 3.36
C PRO A 18 22.90 -9.11 4.01
N PHE A 19 23.61 -8.12 4.56
CA PHE A 19 24.85 -8.37 5.28
C PHE A 19 24.56 -9.26 6.49
N LYS A 20 25.42 -10.26 6.72
CA LYS A 20 25.32 -11.18 7.84
C LYS A 20 26.48 -10.87 8.77
N GLU A 21 26.21 -10.33 9.96
CA GLU A 21 27.27 -10.22 10.97
C GLU A 21 27.66 -11.62 11.47
N ILE A 22 28.88 -11.72 11.99
CA ILE A 22 29.68 -12.93 12.23
C ILE A 22 29.01 -13.96 13.19
N LEU A 23 27.84 -13.67 13.75
CA LEU A 23 27.13 -14.48 14.77
C LEU A 23 25.85 -15.18 14.28
N ASP A 24 25.71 -15.43 12.98
CA ASP A 24 24.62 -16.23 12.40
C ASP A 24 23.19 -15.66 12.46
N GLU A 25 22.96 -14.53 13.11
CA GLU A 25 21.70 -13.78 13.00
C GLU A 25 21.75 -12.85 11.78
N ILE A 26 20.73 -12.94 10.92
CA ILE A 26 20.52 -11.92 9.91
C ILE A 26 20.06 -10.66 10.65
N ASP A 27 20.96 -9.72 10.92
CA ASP A 27 20.55 -8.37 11.34
C ASP A 27 20.00 -7.60 10.13
N ASN A 28 18.84 -8.06 9.64
CA ASN A 28 18.02 -7.27 8.72
C ASN A 28 17.54 -5.97 9.39
N ALA A 29 17.63 -5.85 10.72
CA ALA A 29 16.91 -4.84 11.47
C ALA A 29 17.61 -3.49 11.49
N ASN A 30 18.95 -3.46 11.47
CA ASN A 30 19.68 -2.18 11.57
C ASN A 30 20.06 -1.54 10.24
N ASP A 31 20.33 -2.32 9.19
CA ASP A 31 20.94 -1.75 7.97
C ASP A 31 20.14 -1.98 6.68
N THR A 32 19.06 -2.76 6.72
CA THR A 32 18.21 -3.01 5.55
C THR A 32 16.97 -2.12 5.56
N PHE A 33 16.86 -1.21 4.59
CA PHE A 33 15.77 -0.25 4.52
C PHE A 33 15.20 -0.09 3.11
N CYS A 34 13.91 0.21 3.05
CA CYS A 34 13.33 0.90 1.90
C CYS A 34 13.45 2.41 2.12
N ALA A 35 14.04 3.11 1.15
CA ALA A 35 14.09 4.56 1.12
C ALA A 35 13.03 5.11 0.17
N PHE A 36 12.13 5.93 0.70
CA PHE A 36 11.17 6.72 -0.06
C PHE A 36 11.78 8.10 -0.32
N LEU A 37 12.45 8.26 -1.45
CA LEU A 37 13.41 9.35 -1.69
C LEU A 37 12.76 10.74 -1.65
N ASP A 38 11.62 10.91 -2.33
CA ASP A 38 10.85 12.16 -2.36
C ASP A 38 10.33 12.55 -0.97
N LEU A 39 10.06 11.56 -0.13
CA LEU A 39 9.67 11.78 1.27
C LEU A 39 10.88 12.02 2.19
N LYS A 40 12.08 11.64 1.75
CA LYS A 40 13.31 11.58 2.56
C LYS A 40 13.14 10.74 3.83
N VAL A 41 12.37 9.64 3.71
CA VAL A 41 12.08 8.73 4.82
C VAL A 41 12.61 7.33 4.49
N ARG A 42 13.24 6.68 5.49
CA ARG A 42 13.62 5.28 5.43
C ARG A 42 12.75 4.48 6.40
N VAL A 43 12.34 3.30 5.96
CA VAL A 43 11.55 2.37 6.77
C VAL A 43 12.21 0.99 6.74
N PRO A 44 12.20 0.24 7.85
CA PRO A 44 12.83 -1.08 7.90
C PRO A 44 12.30 -1.99 6.79
N ALA A 45 13.19 -2.74 6.17
CA ALA A 45 12.87 -3.71 5.15
C ALA A 45 13.32 -5.11 5.56
N VAL A 46 12.55 -6.11 5.16
CA VAL A 46 12.83 -7.52 5.42
C VAL A 46 13.08 -8.20 4.08
N VAL A 47 14.27 -8.76 3.91
CA VAL A 47 14.58 -9.60 2.74
C VAL A 47 14.00 -10.99 2.98
N THR A 48 13.13 -11.42 2.08
CA THR A 48 12.49 -12.75 2.16
C THR A 48 13.26 -13.81 1.38
N ASN A 49 13.93 -13.41 0.29
CA ASN A 49 14.88 -14.24 -0.46
C ASN A 49 15.71 -13.33 -1.38
N SER A 50 16.64 -13.92 -2.14
CA SER A 50 17.54 -13.22 -3.07
C SER A 50 16.86 -12.38 -4.17
N THR A 51 15.53 -12.43 -4.29
CA THR A 51 14.77 -11.69 -5.30
C THR A 51 13.64 -10.85 -4.73
N ARG A 52 13.39 -10.90 -3.41
CA ARG A 52 12.19 -10.31 -2.81
C ARG A 52 12.48 -9.69 -1.46
N ALA A 53 12.11 -8.42 -1.31
CA ALA A 53 12.12 -7.70 -0.03
C ALA A 53 10.75 -7.07 0.23
N THR A 54 10.44 -6.82 1.49
CA THR A 54 9.17 -6.20 1.89
C THR A 54 9.38 -5.12 2.92
N CYS A 55 8.59 -4.05 2.83
CA CYS A 55 8.58 -2.95 3.81
C CYS A 55 7.19 -2.31 3.88
N ILE A 56 6.99 -1.42 4.86
CA ILE A 56 5.71 -0.74 5.07
C ILE A 56 5.85 0.72 4.67
N SER A 57 5.03 1.19 3.73
CA SER A 57 5.09 2.56 3.24
C SER A 57 4.85 3.58 4.36
N PRO A 58 5.66 4.64 4.50
CA PRO A 58 5.35 5.74 5.41
C PRO A 58 4.16 6.56 4.89
N PRO A 59 3.55 7.41 5.74
CA PRO A 59 2.55 8.38 5.32
C PRO A 59 3.13 9.43 4.36
N SER A 60 2.32 9.95 3.44
CA SER A 60 2.63 11.07 2.56
C SER A 60 1.42 11.97 2.38
N TYR A 61 1.49 13.22 2.84
CA TYR A 61 0.39 14.18 2.76
C TYR A 61 0.48 15.16 1.58
N TYR A 62 1.67 15.29 0.99
CA TYR A 62 1.96 16.27 -0.06
C TYR A 62 2.38 15.61 -1.38
N TRP A 63 3.05 14.47 -1.30
CA TRP A 63 3.58 13.80 -2.48
C TRP A 63 2.66 12.65 -2.89
N HIS A 64 2.14 12.72 -4.11
CA HIS A 64 1.32 11.65 -4.68
C HIS A 64 2.15 10.47 -5.18
N GLN A 65 3.48 10.55 -5.10
CA GLN A 65 4.39 9.49 -5.48
C GLN A 65 5.72 9.60 -4.74
N SER A 66 6.44 8.50 -4.64
CA SER A 66 7.84 8.51 -4.24
C SER A 66 8.63 7.38 -4.91
N ARG A 67 9.86 7.68 -5.36
CA ARG A 67 10.86 6.68 -5.72
C ARG A 67 11.20 5.82 -4.50
N VAL A 68 11.20 4.51 -4.69
CA VAL A 68 11.51 3.52 -3.66
C VAL A 68 12.78 2.80 -4.05
N GLU A 69 13.81 2.96 -3.23
CA GLU A 69 15.07 2.25 -3.37
C GLU A 69 15.30 1.31 -2.17
N LEU A 70 16.01 0.21 -2.39
CA LEU A 70 16.42 -0.72 -1.35
C LEU A 70 17.89 -0.45 -1.00
N THR A 71 18.20 -0.42 0.29
CA THR A 71 19.56 -0.56 0.79
C THR A 71 19.65 -1.81 1.66
N LEU A 72 20.79 -2.50 1.57
CA LEU A 72 21.09 -3.72 2.34
C LEU A 72 22.11 -3.47 3.46
N ASN A 73 22.71 -2.28 3.50
CA ASN A 73 23.79 -1.90 4.42
C ASN A 73 23.72 -0.43 4.88
N GLY A 74 22.61 0.26 4.62
CA GLY A 74 22.41 1.68 4.92
C GLY A 74 23.17 2.69 4.05
N VAL A 75 24.12 2.25 3.22
CA VAL A 75 25.05 3.10 2.47
C VAL A 75 24.76 3.06 0.97
N GLU A 76 24.80 1.88 0.34
CA GLU A 76 24.48 1.74 -1.07
C GLU A 76 22.99 1.47 -1.26
N TYR A 77 22.41 2.14 -2.27
CA TYR A 77 21.00 2.01 -2.64
C TYR A 77 20.92 1.48 -4.07
N THR A 78 19.81 0.80 -4.37
CA THR A 78 19.40 0.58 -5.76
C THR A 78 19.21 1.93 -6.47
N ASP A 79 19.23 1.90 -7.81
CA ASP A 79 18.99 3.07 -8.66
C ASP A 79 18.15 2.67 -9.87
N ASP A 80 16.97 2.09 -9.59
CA ASP A 80 16.08 1.51 -10.61
C ASP A 80 14.85 2.38 -10.89
N ASP A 81 14.76 3.57 -10.29
CA ASP A 81 13.69 4.57 -10.51
C ASP A 81 12.27 4.02 -10.28
N ARG A 82 12.10 3.10 -9.32
CA ARG A 82 10.79 2.47 -9.08
C ARG A 82 9.89 3.37 -8.26
N ILE A 83 8.71 3.70 -8.80
CA ILE A 83 7.78 4.65 -8.19
C ILE A 83 6.67 3.93 -7.41
N PHE A 84 6.43 4.38 -6.18
CA PHE A 84 5.25 4.06 -5.39
C PHE A 84 4.28 5.24 -5.37
N TYR A 85 3.04 5.02 -5.81
CA TYR A 85 2.00 6.05 -5.87
C TYR A 85 1.13 6.06 -4.61
N TYR A 86 0.82 7.25 -4.13
CA TYR A 86 -0.08 7.50 -3.00
C TYR A 86 -1.45 8.00 -3.50
N TYR A 87 -2.53 7.46 -2.93
CA TYR A 87 -3.91 7.89 -3.18
C TYR A 87 -4.64 8.20 -1.88
N LYS A 88 -5.63 9.09 -1.95
CA LYS A 88 -6.51 9.34 -0.81
C LYS A 88 -7.52 8.20 -0.65
N PRO A 89 -7.67 7.59 0.54
CA PRO A 89 -8.64 6.52 0.72
C PRO A 89 -10.07 7.02 0.46
N PRO A 90 -10.97 6.15 -0.03
CA PRO A 90 -12.40 6.45 -0.13
C PRO A 90 -12.98 6.92 1.21
N LEU A 91 -13.71 8.02 1.19
CA LEU A 91 -14.44 8.54 2.35
C LEU A 91 -15.93 8.49 2.06
N LEU A 92 -16.70 7.75 2.88
CA LEU A 92 -18.15 7.63 2.75
C LEU A 92 -18.85 8.79 3.45
N PHE A 93 -19.86 9.36 2.79
CA PHE A 93 -20.71 10.40 3.35
C PHE A 93 -22.12 9.90 3.66
N ASP A 94 -22.73 9.15 2.73
CA ASP A 94 -24.08 8.64 2.92
C ASP A 94 -24.32 7.33 2.16
N VAL A 95 -25.37 6.62 2.57
CA VAL A 95 -25.86 5.38 1.99
C VAL A 95 -27.37 5.47 1.86
N GLN A 96 -27.92 5.29 0.66
CA GLN A 96 -29.36 5.39 0.41
C GLN A 96 -29.85 4.26 -0.53
N PRO A 97 -30.95 3.56 -0.18
CA PRO A 97 -31.67 3.61 1.09
C PRO A 97 -30.87 3.01 2.25
N ARG A 98 -31.15 3.48 3.47
CA ARG A 98 -30.52 3.00 4.72
C ARG A 98 -31.12 1.70 5.25
N GLU A 99 -32.20 1.24 4.63
CA GLU A 99 -32.95 0.04 5.02
C GLU A 99 -33.44 -0.72 3.78
N GLY A 100 -33.68 -2.02 3.98
CA GLY A 100 -34.21 -2.92 2.96
C GLY A 100 -34.57 -4.28 3.58
N PRO A 101 -35.27 -5.15 2.83
CA PRO A 101 -35.66 -6.47 3.32
C PRO A 101 -34.45 -7.35 3.65
N VAL A 102 -34.56 -8.17 4.71
CA VAL A 102 -33.52 -9.15 5.10
C VAL A 102 -33.18 -10.12 3.96
N ARG A 103 -34.13 -10.40 3.06
CA ARG A 103 -33.92 -11.24 1.86
C ARG A 103 -33.01 -10.60 0.80
N GLY A 104 -32.67 -9.31 0.91
CA GLY A 104 -31.83 -8.60 -0.04
C GLY A 104 -32.57 -8.06 -1.27
N GLY A 105 -31.81 -7.71 -2.31
CA GLY A 105 -32.33 -7.17 -3.58
C GLY A 105 -32.51 -5.65 -3.64
N THR A 106 -32.19 -4.94 -2.56
CA THR A 106 -32.25 -3.47 -2.54
C THR A 106 -31.03 -2.87 -3.23
N LYS A 107 -31.24 -2.04 -4.25
CA LYS A 107 -30.16 -1.26 -4.86
C LYS A 107 -29.77 -0.13 -3.94
N VAL A 108 -28.54 -0.18 -3.44
CA VAL A 108 -27.97 0.81 -2.53
C VAL A 108 -27.03 1.72 -3.31
N THR A 109 -27.19 3.03 -3.11
CA THR A 109 -26.30 4.07 -3.63
C THR A 109 -25.47 4.60 -2.47
N VAL A 110 -24.16 4.66 -2.68
CA VAL A 110 -23.20 5.17 -1.68
C VAL A 110 -22.59 6.44 -2.24
N SER A 111 -22.62 7.51 -1.45
CA SER A 111 -21.99 8.79 -1.79
C SER A 111 -20.76 9.02 -0.92
N GLY A 112 -19.79 9.74 -1.46
CA GLY A 112 -18.50 9.94 -0.82
C GLY A 112 -17.53 10.70 -1.70
N THR A 113 -16.25 10.67 -1.32
CA THR A 113 -15.14 11.26 -2.07
C THR A 113 -14.00 10.27 -2.25
N ASN A 114 -13.10 10.57 -3.18
CA ASN A 114 -11.93 9.75 -3.53
C ASN A 114 -12.27 8.32 -4.00
N PHE A 115 -13.47 8.12 -4.55
CA PHE A 115 -13.82 6.86 -5.20
C PHE A 115 -13.01 6.74 -6.48
N GLN A 116 -12.36 5.58 -6.65
CA GLN A 116 -11.64 5.25 -7.87
C GLN A 116 -12.34 4.10 -8.58
N ASP A 117 -12.51 4.23 -9.88
CA ASP A 117 -12.99 3.15 -10.70
C ASP A 117 -11.84 2.16 -10.98
N THR A 118 -11.72 1.16 -10.10
CA THR A 118 -10.74 0.09 -10.22
C THR A 118 -11.30 -1.14 -10.94
N GLY A 119 -12.57 -1.13 -11.33
CA GLY A 119 -13.29 -2.32 -11.81
C GLY A 119 -13.48 -3.43 -10.78
N GLN A 120 -13.00 -3.24 -9.54
CA GLN A 120 -13.04 -4.25 -8.46
C GLN A 120 -13.80 -3.75 -7.23
N ILE A 121 -14.72 -2.79 -7.40
CA ILE A 121 -15.51 -2.23 -6.30
C ILE A 121 -16.45 -3.31 -5.76
N ARG A 122 -16.47 -3.45 -4.43
CA ARG A 122 -17.36 -4.38 -3.73
C ARG A 122 -17.99 -3.69 -2.52
N CYS A 123 -19.24 -3.99 -2.26
CA CYS A 123 -19.94 -3.57 -1.05
C CYS A 123 -20.08 -4.78 -0.10
N SER A 124 -19.78 -4.59 1.18
CA SER A 124 -19.90 -5.64 2.19
C SER A 124 -21.01 -5.29 3.18
N PHE A 125 -21.94 -6.23 3.37
CA PHE A 125 -23.09 -6.12 4.26
C PHE A 125 -23.07 -7.30 5.23
N GLY A 126 -22.62 -7.08 6.47
CA GLY A 126 -22.66 -8.09 7.54
C GLY A 126 -22.00 -9.44 7.17
N GLY A 127 -20.97 -9.44 6.32
CA GLY A 127 -20.28 -10.63 5.81
C GLY A 127 -20.66 -11.04 4.38
N SER A 128 -21.75 -10.50 3.81
CA SER A 128 -22.11 -10.72 2.40
C SER A 128 -21.46 -9.67 1.51
N THR A 129 -20.62 -10.10 0.57
CA THR A 129 -19.92 -9.18 -0.34
C THR A 129 -20.50 -9.25 -1.75
N VAL A 130 -21.05 -8.14 -2.23
CA VAL A 130 -21.63 -8.00 -3.57
C VAL A 130 -20.78 -7.08 -4.46
N PRO A 131 -20.78 -7.29 -5.79
CA PRO A 131 -20.17 -6.33 -6.71
C PRO A 131 -20.84 -4.96 -6.60
N GLY A 132 -20.03 -3.89 -6.62
CA GLY A 132 -20.48 -2.53 -6.75
C GLY A 132 -20.15 -1.98 -8.14
N THR A 133 -20.89 -0.97 -8.57
CA THR A 133 -20.62 -0.25 -9.82
C THR A 133 -20.24 1.18 -9.49
N PHE A 134 -19.12 1.65 -10.04
CA PHE A 134 -18.78 3.06 -10.02
C PHE A 134 -19.86 3.83 -10.81
N ILE A 135 -20.37 4.93 -10.23
CA ILE A 135 -21.40 5.75 -10.86
C ILE A 135 -20.77 7.01 -11.45
N SER A 136 -20.11 7.82 -10.61
CA SER A 136 -19.45 9.06 -11.01
C SER A 136 -18.46 9.53 -9.93
N THR A 137 -17.50 10.35 -10.34
CA THR A 137 -16.79 11.25 -9.41
C THR A 137 -17.63 12.51 -9.22
N THR A 138 -17.65 13.03 -8.00
CA THR A 138 -18.03 14.42 -7.73
C THR A 138 -16.88 15.37 -8.03
#